data_AF-A0A9D1C0G2-F1
#
_entry.id   AF-A0A9D1C0G2-F1
#
_cell.length_a   1.000
_cell.length_b   1.000
_cell.length_c   1.000
_cell.angle_alpha   90.00
_cell.angle_beta   90.00
_cell.angle_gamma   90.00
#
_symmetry.space_group_name_H-M   'P 1'
#
loop_
_entity.id
_entity.type
_entity.pdbx_description
1 polymer ?
#
loop_
_entity_poly.entity_id
_entity_poly.type
_entity_poly.pdbx_seq_one_letter_code
_entity_poly.pdbx_strand_id
1 'polypeptide(L)' 'NTIHNLYYYQKLMQGLRDAIAENALDAFVAEFYAGIGQEVPDLEGLAN' A
#
# COMPACT_ATOMS: atom_id res chain seq x y z
N ASN A 1 -9.34 -19.37 3.23
CA ASN A 1 -8.32 -18.32 3.36
C ASN A 1 -7.15 -18.63 2.41
N THR A 2 -7.42 -18.85 1.12
CA THR A 2 -6.73 -19.94 0.39
C THR A 2 -5.98 -19.49 -0.88
N ILE A 3 -6.65 -18.86 -1.85
CA ILE A 3 -6.01 -18.37 -3.10
C ILE A 3 -6.31 -16.89 -3.32
N HIS A 4 -7.53 -16.45 -2.98
CA HIS A 4 -7.93 -15.04 -3.09
C HIS A 4 -7.03 -14.10 -2.29
N ASN A 5 -6.68 -14.47 -1.05
CA ASN A 5 -5.75 -13.66 -0.26
C ASN A 5 -4.37 -13.63 -0.88
N LEU A 6 -3.89 -14.77 -1.40
CA LEU A 6 -2.58 -14.81 -2.05
C LEU A 6 -2.55 -13.91 -3.28
N TYR A 7 -3.58 -13.98 -4.13
CA TYR A 7 -3.72 -13.09 -5.29
C TYR A 7 -3.80 -11.62 -4.88
N TYR A 8 -4.57 -11.31 -3.84
CA TYR A 8 -4.67 -9.95 -3.29
C TYR A 8 -3.30 -9.43 -2.85
N TYR A 9 -2.56 -10.20 -2.04
CA TYR A 9 -1.22 -9.81 -1.58
C TYR A 9 -0.21 -9.73 -2.73
N GLN A 10 -0.27 -10.63 -3.71
CA GLN A 10 0.58 -10.55 -4.89
C GLN A 10 0.35 -9.25 -5.67
N LYS A 11 -0.92 -8.88 -5.88
CA LYS A 11 -1.29 -7.62 -6.54
C LYS A 11 -0.87 -6.40 -5.72
N LEU A 12 -1.11 -6.42 -4.42
CA LEU A 12 -0.70 -5.35 -3.50
C LEU A 12 0.81 -5.12 -3.56
N MET A 13 1.60 -6.19 -3.45
CA MET A 13 3.06 -6.11 -3.46
C MET A 13 3.61 -5.73 -4.84
N GLN A 14 2.89 -6.04 -5.93
CA GLN A 14 3.25 -5.55 -7.26
C GLN A 14 3.09 -4.03 -7.34
N GLY A 15 1.93 -3.49 -6.97
CA GLY A 15 1.71 -2.04 -6.96
C GLY A 15 2.69 -1.29 -6.07
N LEU A 16 3.04 -1.87 -4.91
CA LEU A 16 4.06 -1.31 -4.02
C LEU A 16 5.45 -1.22 -4.71
N ARG A 17 5.86 -2.27 -5.41
CA ARG A 17 7.15 -2.27 -6.13
C ARG A 17 7.18 -1.25 -7.27
N ASP A 18 6.09 -1.16 -8.02
CA ASP A 18 5.97 -0.22 -9.13
C ASP A 18 6.03 1.23 -8.61
N ALA A 19 5.30 1.54 -7.54
CA ALA A 19 5.33 2.85 -6.89
C ALA A 19 6.72 3.23 -6.36
N ILE A 20 7.47 2.28 -5.80
CA ILE A 20 8.86 2.51 -5.38
C ILE A 20 9.75 2.79 -6.59
N ALA A 21 9.61 2.01 -7.67
CA ALA A 21 10.40 2.20 -8.89
C ALA A 21 10.16 3.58 -9.54
N GLU A 22 8.94 4.09 -9.44
CA GLU A 22 8.52 5.38 -9.99
C GLU A 22 8.72 6.57 -9.03
N ASN A 23 9.24 6.35 -7.81
CA ASN A 23 9.30 7.35 -6.73
C ASN A 23 7.92 7.96 -6.40
N ALA A 24 6.86 7.16 -6.53
CA ALA A 24 5.46 7.54 -6.31
C ALA A 24 4.82 6.81 -5.11
N LEU A 25 5.64 6.38 -4.14
CA LEU A 25 5.19 5.59 -2.99
C LEU A 25 4.11 6.31 -2.16
N ASP A 26 4.26 7.62 -1.92
CA ASP A 26 3.31 8.40 -1.12
C ASP A 26 1.92 8.45 -1.78
N ALA A 27 1.87 8.58 -3.11
CA ALA A 27 0.64 8.57 -3.88
C ALA A 27 -0.05 7.19 -3.80
N PHE A 28 0.72 6.11 -3.94
CA PHE A 28 0.22 4.75 -3.80
C PHE A 28 -0.38 4.48 -2.41
N VAL A 29 0.30 4.93 -1.35
CA VAL A 29 -0.19 4.80 0.03
C VAL A 29 -1.51 5.57 0.21
N ALA A 30 -1.59 6.81 -0.27
CA ALA A 30 -2.81 7.61 -0.19
C ALA A 30 -4.00 6.93 -0.89
N GLU A 31 -3.81 6.43 -2.11
CA GLU A 31 -4.83 5.71 -2.87
C GLU A 31 -5.25 4.40 -2.20
N PHE A 32 -4.28 3.65 -1.66
CA PHE A 32 -4.55 2.39 -0.98
C PHE A 32 -5.43 2.59 0.26
N TYR A 33 -5.06 3.53 1.13
CA TYR A 33 -5.80 3.85 2.35
C TYR A 33 -7.20 4.41 2.04
N ALA A 34 -7.32 5.29 1.04
CA ALA A 34 -8.62 5.76 0.55
C ALA A 34 -9.50 4.62 0.05
N GLY A 35 -8.93 3.63 -0.66
CA GLY A 35 -9.65 2.47 -1.17
C GLY A 35 -10.21 1.53 -0.10
N ILE A 36 -9.57 1.47 1.07
CA ILE A 36 -10.06 0.71 2.24
C ILE A 36 -10.87 1.57 3.22
N GLY A 37 -11.13 2.84 2.89
CA GLY A 37 -11.91 3.77 3.72
C GLY A 37 -11.21 4.16 5.01
N GLN A 38 -9.88 4.14 5.03
CA GLN A 38 -9.06 4.54 6.17
C GLN A 38 -8.21 5.76 5.81
N GLU A 39 -7.84 6.54 6.81
CA GLU A 39 -6.86 7.61 6.63
C GLU A 39 -5.45 7.02 6.66
N VAL A 40 -4.52 7.68 5.95
CA VAL A 40 -3.10 7.33 6.00
C VAL A 40 -2.61 7.59 7.43
N PRO A 41 -2.07 6.60 8.13
CA PRO A 41 -1.55 6.79 9.48
C PRO A 41 -0.34 7.72 9.46
N ASP A 42 -0.14 8.47 10.54
CA ASP A 42 1.05 9.30 10.71
C ASP A 42 2.31 8.42 10.74
N LEU A 43 3.09 8.48 9.65
CA LEU A 43 4.31 7.69 9.47
C LEU A 43 5.52 8.32 10.18
N GLU A 44 5.48 9.63 10.48
CA GLU A 44 6.57 10.31 11.19
C GLU A 44 6.59 9.92 12.68
N GLY A 45 5.42 9.64 13.26
CA GLY A 45 5.29 9.18 14.64
C GLY A 45 5.84 7.78 14.93
N LEU A 46 6.09 6.95 13.90
CA LEU A 46 6.53 5.55 14.04
C LEU A 46 8.06 5.35 13.99
N ALA A 47 8.83 6.39 13.65
CA ALA A 47 10.28 6.34 13.53
C ALA A 47 11.04 6.67 14.83
N ASN A 48 10.33 6.81 15.96
CA ASN A 48 10.88 7.16 17.28
C ASN A 48 10.95 5.95 18.24
#